data_AF-A0A1Y4S8N3-F1
#
_entry.id   AF-A0A1Y4S8N3-F1
#
_cell.length_a   1.000
_cell.length_b   1.000
_cell.length_c   1.000
_cell.angle_alpha   90.00
_cell.angle_beta   90.00
_cell.angle_gamma   90.00
#
_symmetry.space_group_name_H-M   'P 1'
#
loop_
_entity.id
_entity.type
_entity.pdbx_description
1 polymer ?
#
loop_
_entity_poly.entity_id
_entity_poly.type
_entity_poly.pdbx_seq_one_letter_code
_entity_poly.pdbx_strand_id
1 'polypeptide(L)'
;MSVEYEMQYTAAIMGSREEFARIPEVMKKIAVKLIGSYSEQEDEDVDLDDDEDYDDEALDEEDEEDLSFRAGQLSSLARESLETDRERPFFVVSAAEARCDYPALKVCLDELDQAIPELNIALYAIYVDIEYGEGCIGNILYSPAGSSNLRLDKFSGLDERMDPLPDEDWIPYGWRHPKEKPPAAKAEGTITLLGDWGEAERATVEQALLDPDFLAAMAATPMPGEECSGILQTEEGYRFLLGGKRDFGDLVQGLNTVLAPYFAAHRASYSELCRTMREKKLLLHLDLDEYSGPNLAWSYGDHSAWHFLISSDGLNLLAQFTWCGTYSFDFGSSEGGADLLASFLYSALTEEELEELDEPVQSLMSQALAEYLEEHNPLGEELESITEENFDVDHFAMDYAQQHGDELKALIRQVEESVVVRPPVRRFVPETFDSRFKGKKFVVKGELEGYTVEEVQELVQKFGGKVGKNVTATVNYLVYGSGVGDSFRTALKHHVTFLSADYFEDMTR
;
A
#
# COMPACT_ATOMS: atom_id res chain seq x y z
N MET A 1 -22.82 -30.35 11.55
CA MET A 1 -21.77 -29.35 11.24
C MET A 1 -22.38 -28.05 11.70
N SER A 2 -21.84 -27.50 12.78
CA SER A 2 -22.20 -26.15 13.24
C SER A 2 -21.43 -25.19 12.34
N VAL A 3 -22.15 -24.32 11.64
CA VAL A 3 -21.53 -23.21 10.93
C VAL A 3 -20.88 -22.33 11.99
N GLU A 4 -19.56 -22.16 11.93
CA GLU A 4 -18.85 -21.20 12.78
C GLU A 4 -18.95 -19.83 12.13
N TYR A 5 -19.39 -18.84 12.90
CA TYR A 5 -19.46 -17.44 12.47
C TYR A 5 -18.50 -16.64 13.33
N GLU A 6 -17.74 -15.76 12.71
CA GLU A 6 -16.88 -14.80 13.40
C GLU A 6 -17.38 -13.38 13.12
N MET A 7 -17.48 -12.54 14.15
CA MET A 7 -17.76 -11.12 13.96
C MET A 7 -16.47 -10.33 13.78
N GLN A 8 -16.37 -9.56 12.71
CA GLN A 8 -15.27 -8.60 12.53
C GLN A 8 -15.77 -7.20 12.85
N TYR A 9 -15.01 -6.47 13.66
CA TYR A 9 -15.25 -5.09 14.07
C TYR A 9 -14.17 -4.18 13.50
N THR A 10 -14.57 -3.07 12.88
CA THR A 10 -13.65 -2.08 12.32
C THR A 10 -14.05 -0.68 12.77
N ALA A 11 -13.10 0.07 13.35
CA ALA A 11 -13.29 1.43 13.82
C ALA A 11 -12.46 2.43 13.00
N ALA A 12 -13.11 3.51 12.55
CA ALA A 12 -12.47 4.67 11.94
C ALA A 12 -12.47 5.84 12.93
N ILE A 13 -11.30 6.46 13.14
CA ILE A 13 -11.10 7.54 14.11
C ILE A 13 -10.56 8.76 13.40
N MET A 14 -11.19 9.93 13.57
CA MET A 14 -10.74 11.21 13.01
C MET A 14 -10.80 12.34 14.05
N GLY A 15 -9.83 13.25 14.00
CA GLY A 15 -9.74 14.39 14.91
C GLY A 15 -8.82 15.50 14.41
N SER A 16 -8.64 16.53 15.24
CA SER A 16 -7.58 17.52 15.06
C SER A 16 -6.20 16.94 15.41
N ARG A 17 -5.14 17.61 14.96
CA ARG A 17 -3.76 17.20 15.28
C ARG A 17 -3.50 17.27 16.79
N GLU A 18 -4.09 18.25 17.49
CA GLU A 18 -4.01 18.35 18.95
C GLU A 18 -4.71 17.19 19.66
N GLU A 19 -5.85 16.73 19.14
CA GLU A 19 -6.57 15.55 19.66
C GLU A 19 -5.74 14.28 19.44
N PHE A 20 -5.21 14.06 18.24
CA PHE A 20 -4.40 12.88 17.90
C PHE A 20 -3.11 12.80 18.72
N ALA A 21 -2.47 13.94 19.01
CA ALA A 21 -1.29 13.99 19.85
C ALA A 21 -1.54 13.51 21.29
N ARG A 22 -2.81 13.46 21.74
CA ARG A 22 -3.20 12.97 23.07
C ARG A 22 -3.44 11.46 23.09
N ILE A 23 -3.73 10.82 21.95
CA ILE A 23 -4.04 9.37 21.86
C ILE A 23 -2.95 8.51 22.51
N PRO A 24 -1.64 8.70 22.22
CA PRO A 24 -0.59 7.87 22.83
C PRO A 24 -0.54 7.91 24.35
N GLU A 25 -0.84 9.06 24.96
CA GLU A 25 -0.85 9.21 26.42
C GLU A 25 -2.09 8.57 27.05
N VAL A 26 -3.25 8.61 26.36
CA VAL A 26 -4.45 7.87 26.79
C VAL A 26 -4.18 6.37 26.75
N MET A 27 -3.66 5.86 25.62
CA MET A 27 -3.34 4.43 25.46
C MET A 27 -2.30 3.95 26.48
N LYS A 28 -1.29 4.76 26.78
CA LYS A 28 -0.30 4.45 27.83
C LYS A 28 -0.95 4.32 29.20
N LYS A 29 -1.91 5.18 29.54
CA LYS A 29 -2.62 5.10 30.83
C LYS A 29 -3.46 3.84 30.93
N ILE A 30 -4.10 3.42 29.83
CA ILE A 30 -4.85 2.16 29.78
C ILE A 30 -3.91 0.99 30.06
N ALA A 31 -2.80 0.88 29.32
CA ALA A 31 -1.82 -0.18 29.51
C ALA A 31 -1.25 -0.20 30.95
N VAL A 32 -0.97 0.95 31.56
CA VAL A 32 -0.42 1.04 32.92
C VAL A 32 -1.47 0.77 34.01
N LYS A 33 -2.71 1.22 33.83
CA LYS A 33 -3.79 1.07 34.83
C LYS A 33 -4.18 -0.40 35.05
N LEU A 34 -3.98 -1.24 34.04
CA LEU A 34 -4.44 -2.63 34.03
C LEU A 34 -3.32 -3.62 34.35
N ILE A 35 -2.09 -3.40 33.87
CA ILE A 35 -0.90 -4.17 34.31
C ILE A 35 -0.55 -3.88 35.79
N GLY A 36 -0.99 -2.73 36.33
CA GLY A 36 -0.67 -2.27 37.68
C GLY A 36 -1.49 -2.88 38.82
N SER A 37 -2.51 -3.71 38.55
CA SER A 37 -3.36 -4.30 39.60
C SER A 37 -2.75 -5.48 40.35
N TYR A 38 -1.61 -6.04 39.91
CA TYR A 38 -1.08 -7.30 40.46
C TYR A 38 0.36 -7.27 41.05
N SER A 39 0.86 -6.12 41.53
CA SER A 39 2.21 -6.07 42.13
C SER A 39 2.31 -5.64 43.61
N GLU A 40 1.24 -5.68 44.39
CA GLU A 40 1.32 -5.45 45.85
C GLU A 40 0.37 -6.35 46.66
N GLN A 41 0.64 -7.66 46.71
CA GLN A 41 0.34 -8.45 47.91
C GLN A 41 1.54 -9.32 48.28
N GLU A 42 2.07 -9.03 49.46
CA GLU A 42 3.10 -9.77 50.17
C GLU A 42 2.61 -11.17 50.55
N ASP A 43 3.57 -12.11 50.54
CA ASP A 43 3.55 -13.45 51.12
C ASP A 43 2.49 -13.67 52.23
N GLU A 44 1.53 -14.58 52.01
CA GLU A 44 1.05 -15.48 53.06
C GLU A 44 0.41 -16.74 52.44
N ASP A 45 0.95 -17.91 52.84
CA ASP A 45 0.51 -19.24 52.45
C ASP A 45 -1.01 -19.44 52.61
N VAL A 46 -1.73 -19.78 51.54
CA VAL A 46 -3.07 -20.37 51.63
C VAL A 46 -3.21 -21.53 50.63
N ASP A 47 -3.46 -22.70 51.20
CA ASP A 47 -3.71 -23.98 50.54
C ASP A 47 -4.93 -23.93 49.60
N LEU A 48 -4.80 -24.63 48.47
CA LEU A 48 -5.85 -24.96 47.51
C LEU A 48 -6.91 -25.87 48.17
N ASP A 49 -8.18 -25.45 48.22
CA ASP A 49 -9.36 -26.36 48.20
C ASP A 49 -10.68 -25.57 47.97
N ASP A 50 -11.42 -26.03 46.95
CA ASP A 50 -12.88 -26.03 46.66
C ASP A 50 -13.80 -24.78 46.73
N ASP A 51 -14.47 -24.60 45.58
CA ASP A 51 -15.89 -24.28 45.29
C ASP A 51 -16.54 -22.88 45.52
N GLU A 52 -17.20 -22.45 44.42
CA GLU A 52 -18.42 -21.63 44.25
C GLU A 52 -18.42 -20.10 44.51
N ASP A 53 -18.61 -19.38 43.38
CA ASP A 53 -19.58 -18.30 43.10
C ASP A 53 -19.36 -16.83 43.60
N TYR A 54 -19.36 -15.94 42.58
CA TYR A 54 -19.65 -14.48 42.49
C TYR A 54 -18.54 -13.40 42.52
N ASP A 55 -18.48 -12.69 41.38
CA ASP A 55 -18.32 -11.24 41.15
C ASP A 55 -17.15 -10.49 41.82
N ASP A 56 -16.04 -10.39 41.09
CA ASP A 56 -15.42 -9.11 40.73
C ASP A 56 -14.54 -9.33 39.48
N GLU A 57 -14.77 -8.54 38.43
CA GLU A 57 -14.12 -8.61 37.11
C GLU A 57 -12.61 -8.31 37.19
N ALA A 58 -11.79 -9.33 37.44
CA ALA A 58 -10.39 -9.31 37.06
C ALA A 58 -10.28 -9.90 35.64
N LEU A 59 -9.67 -9.16 34.72
CA LEU A 59 -9.32 -9.64 33.38
C LEU A 59 -8.30 -10.79 33.52
N ASP A 60 -8.45 -11.87 32.76
CA ASP A 60 -7.49 -12.99 32.79
C ASP A 60 -6.13 -12.51 32.20
N GLU A 61 -5.00 -13.19 32.52
CA GLU A 61 -3.66 -12.78 32.04
C GLU A 61 -3.58 -12.65 30.50
N GLU A 62 -4.37 -13.44 29.75
CA GLU A 62 -4.50 -13.35 28.29
C GLU A 62 -5.18 -12.05 27.83
N ASP A 63 -6.17 -11.55 28.58
CA ASP A 63 -6.88 -10.30 28.28
C ASP A 63 -5.99 -9.05 28.50
N GLU A 64 -5.02 -9.12 29.43
CA GLU A 64 -4.06 -8.04 29.68
C GLU A 64 -3.03 -7.88 28.54
N GLU A 65 -2.56 -9.00 27.98
CA GLU A 65 -1.64 -9.00 26.84
C GLU A 65 -2.31 -8.41 25.59
N ASP A 66 -3.55 -8.82 25.30
CA ASP A 66 -4.31 -8.34 24.14
C ASP A 66 -4.65 -6.86 24.26
N LEU A 67 -5.01 -6.37 25.45
CA LEU A 67 -5.26 -4.95 25.65
C LEU A 67 -3.99 -4.11 25.54
N SER A 68 -2.86 -4.59 26.07
CA SER A 68 -1.56 -3.93 25.92
C SER A 68 -1.16 -3.84 24.44
N PHE A 69 -1.37 -4.92 23.69
CA PHE A 69 -1.16 -4.97 22.25
C PHE A 69 -2.02 -3.93 21.52
N ARG A 70 -3.34 -3.89 21.78
CA ARG A 70 -4.27 -2.93 21.14
C ARG A 70 -3.98 -1.48 21.49
N ALA A 71 -3.65 -1.20 22.75
CA ALA A 71 -3.21 0.13 23.17
C ALA A 71 -1.91 0.55 22.44
N GLY A 72 -0.98 -0.39 22.26
CA GLY A 72 0.24 -0.20 21.47
C GLY A 72 -0.05 0.13 20.01
N GLN A 73 -0.93 -0.65 19.37
CA GLN A 73 -1.33 -0.48 17.98
C GLN A 73 -1.94 0.91 17.73
N LEU A 74 -2.95 1.30 18.52
CA LEU A 74 -3.59 2.62 18.41
C LEU A 74 -2.61 3.78 18.65
N SER A 75 -1.64 3.59 19.54
CA SER A 75 -0.57 4.55 19.80
C SER A 75 0.37 4.73 18.61
N SER A 76 0.68 3.65 17.87
CA SER A 76 1.51 3.72 16.65
C SER A 76 0.77 4.40 15.52
N LEU A 77 -0.45 3.93 15.21
CA LEU A 77 -1.29 4.47 14.14
C LEU A 77 -1.55 5.97 14.31
N ALA A 78 -1.79 6.44 15.54
CA ALA A 78 -1.95 7.86 15.81
C ALA A 78 -0.67 8.69 15.54
N ARG A 79 0.51 8.13 15.81
CA ARG A 79 1.79 8.81 15.53
C ARG A 79 2.06 8.87 14.03
N GLU A 80 1.87 7.76 13.32
CA GLU A 80 2.01 7.68 11.87
C GLU A 80 1.06 8.65 11.16
N SER A 81 -0.21 8.69 11.61
CA SER A 81 -1.20 9.64 11.10
C SER A 81 -0.78 11.11 11.29
N LEU A 82 -0.07 11.44 12.37
CA LEU A 82 0.46 12.78 12.60
C LEU A 82 1.67 13.10 11.72
N GLU A 83 2.34 12.15 11.10
CA GLU A 83 3.42 12.43 10.15
C GLU A 83 2.90 12.92 8.80
N THR A 84 1.62 12.69 8.52
CA THR A 84 0.94 13.20 7.33
C THR A 84 0.67 14.71 7.45
N ASP A 85 0.65 15.43 6.32
CA ASP A 85 0.29 16.86 6.24
C ASP A 85 -1.23 17.10 6.23
N ARG A 86 -2.05 16.10 6.62
CA ARG A 86 -3.51 16.20 6.67
C ARG A 86 -3.94 17.15 7.79
N GLU A 87 -4.90 18.05 7.49
CA GLU A 87 -5.47 19.02 8.45
C GLU A 87 -6.21 18.29 9.59
N ARG A 88 -6.88 17.18 9.26
CA ARG A 88 -7.56 16.29 10.20
C ARG A 88 -7.01 14.88 10.00
N PRO A 89 -6.06 14.44 10.84
CA PRO A 89 -5.56 13.07 10.80
C PRO A 89 -6.68 12.05 11.04
N PHE A 90 -6.57 10.87 10.43
CA PHE A 90 -7.46 9.74 10.66
C PHE A 90 -6.69 8.41 10.48
N PHE A 91 -7.16 7.36 11.14
CA PHE A 91 -6.75 5.98 10.88
C PHE A 91 -7.92 5.00 11.08
N VAL A 92 -7.75 3.78 10.60
CA VAL A 92 -8.68 2.66 10.76
C VAL A 92 -8.00 1.53 11.55
N VAL A 93 -8.77 0.81 12.37
CA VAL A 93 -8.31 -0.36 13.12
C VAL A 93 -9.38 -1.46 13.07
N SER A 94 -8.96 -2.72 12.94
CA SER A 94 -9.87 -3.88 12.89
C SER A 94 -9.54 -4.91 13.97
N ALA A 95 -10.56 -5.63 14.44
CA ALA A 95 -10.49 -6.73 15.40
C ALA A 95 -11.51 -7.81 15.02
N ALA A 96 -11.23 -9.07 15.32
CA ALA A 96 -12.13 -10.19 15.03
C ALA A 96 -12.56 -10.87 16.35
N GLU A 97 -13.75 -11.46 16.39
CA GLU A 97 -14.39 -11.99 17.61
C GLU A 97 -13.82 -13.36 18.03
N ALA A 98 -13.25 -14.16 17.11
CA ALA A 98 -12.70 -15.48 17.43
C ALA A 98 -11.33 -15.41 18.11
N ARG A 99 -10.80 -14.20 18.31
CA ARG A 99 -9.66 -13.89 19.17
C ARG A 99 -10.15 -12.89 20.22
N CYS A 100 -9.61 -12.89 21.44
CA CYS A 100 -10.01 -12.00 22.55
C CYS A 100 -9.77 -10.48 22.30
N ASP A 101 -9.65 -10.10 21.02
CA ASP A 101 -9.32 -8.80 20.46
C ASP A 101 -10.45 -7.76 20.54
N TYR A 102 -11.71 -8.16 20.37
CA TYR A 102 -12.83 -7.21 20.42
C TYR A 102 -13.02 -6.59 21.81
N PRO A 103 -13.04 -7.36 22.93
CA PRO A 103 -13.08 -6.79 24.26
C PRO A 103 -12.00 -5.74 24.50
N ALA A 104 -10.76 -6.03 24.08
CA ALA A 104 -9.64 -5.10 24.17
C ALA A 104 -9.85 -3.82 23.32
N LEU A 105 -10.25 -3.97 22.06
CA LEU A 105 -10.56 -2.83 21.19
C LEU A 105 -11.69 -1.98 21.76
N LYS A 106 -12.75 -2.60 22.27
CA LYS A 106 -13.90 -1.94 22.88
C LYS A 106 -13.47 -1.07 24.06
N VAL A 107 -12.65 -1.61 24.98
CA VAL A 107 -12.11 -0.86 26.13
C VAL A 107 -11.31 0.36 25.67
N CYS A 108 -10.44 0.19 24.67
CA CYS A 108 -9.68 1.30 24.11
C CYS A 108 -10.57 2.39 23.49
N LEU A 109 -11.60 2.00 22.74
CA LEU A 109 -12.53 2.94 22.11
C LEU A 109 -13.39 3.69 23.14
N ASP A 110 -13.88 3.01 24.17
CA ASP A 110 -14.65 3.63 25.26
C ASP A 110 -13.79 4.67 26.01
N GLU A 111 -12.53 4.35 26.31
CA GLU A 111 -11.60 5.26 26.97
C GLU A 111 -11.20 6.44 26.07
N LEU A 112 -11.07 6.24 24.76
CA LEU A 112 -10.82 7.33 23.80
C LEU A 112 -12.01 8.29 23.72
N ASP A 113 -13.23 7.77 23.56
CA ASP A 113 -14.47 8.56 23.50
C ASP A 113 -14.69 9.37 24.79
N GLN A 114 -14.26 8.83 25.95
CA GLN A 114 -14.33 9.53 27.24
C GLN A 114 -13.19 10.55 27.43
N ALA A 115 -11.95 10.19 27.12
CA ALA A 115 -10.79 11.03 27.38
C ALA A 115 -10.63 12.17 26.35
N ILE A 116 -11.14 11.96 25.13
CA ILE A 116 -11.05 12.88 24.00
C ILE A 116 -12.42 12.90 23.29
N PRO A 117 -13.47 13.46 23.92
CA PRO A 117 -14.82 13.44 23.38
C PRO A 117 -14.95 14.22 22.07
N GLU A 118 -13.95 15.03 21.71
CA GLU A 118 -13.89 15.76 20.43
C GLU A 118 -13.58 14.86 19.22
N LEU A 119 -13.13 13.62 19.43
CA LEU A 119 -12.93 12.66 18.33
C LEU A 119 -14.24 12.29 17.66
N ASN A 120 -14.18 12.06 16.35
CA ASN A 120 -15.23 11.38 15.62
C ASN A 120 -14.83 9.91 15.51
N ILE A 121 -15.71 9.02 16.00
CA ILE A 121 -15.48 7.57 15.96
C ILE A 121 -16.66 6.93 15.25
N ALA A 122 -16.38 6.24 14.15
CA ALA A 122 -17.34 5.39 13.44
C ALA A 122 -16.93 3.93 13.63
N LEU A 123 -17.87 3.08 14.03
CA LEU A 123 -17.67 1.65 14.22
C LEU A 123 -18.61 0.87 13.30
N TYR A 124 -18.06 -0.10 12.60
CA TYR A 124 -18.77 -1.05 11.76
C TYR A 124 -18.48 -2.48 12.22
N ALA A 125 -19.48 -3.35 12.13
CA ALA A 125 -19.30 -4.76 12.45
C ALA A 125 -20.05 -5.65 11.46
N ILE A 126 -19.45 -6.78 11.09
CA ILE A 126 -20.00 -7.76 10.14
C ILE A 126 -19.93 -9.17 10.70
N TYR A 127 -20.95 -9.98 10.40
CA TYR A 127 -20.86 -11.43 10.54
C TYR A 127 -20.18 -12.01 9.31
N VAL A 128 -19.08 -12.74 9.54
CA VAL A 128 -18.36 -13.50 8.53
C VAL A 128 -18.69 -14.98 8.74
N ASP A 129 -19.26 -15.62 7.72
CA ASP A 129 -19.36 -17.07 7.67
C ASP A 129 -17.95 -17.63 7.37
N ILE A 130 -17.35 -18.29 8.37
CA ILE A 130 -15.96 -18.78 8.29
C ILE A 130 -15.88 -19.99 7.34
N GLU A 131 -17.00 -20.68 7.09
CA GLU A 131 -17.06 -21.90 6.27
C GLU A 131 -17.36 -21.58 4.79
N TYR A 132 -18.08 -20.50 4.50
CA TYR A 132 -18.54 -20.18 3.13
C TYR A 132 -18.13 -18.78 2.62
N GLY A 133 -17.43 -17.96 3.42
CA GLY A 133 -16.99 -16.62 3.02
C GLY A 133 -18.12 -15.60 2.83
N GLU A 134 -19.39 -15.99 2.99
CA GLU A 134 -20.54 -15.11 2.82
C GLU A 134 -20.72 -14.20 4.05
N GLY A 135 -20.39 -12.91 3.90
CA GLY A 135 -20.71 -11.89 4.90
C GLY A 135 -22.17 -11.46 4.86
N CYS A 136 -22.90 -11.57 5.97
CA CYS A 136 -24.31 -11.14 6.05
C CYS A 136 -24.52 -10.02 7.07
N ILE A 137 -25.07 -8.89 6.60
CA ILE A 137 -25.68 -7.76 7.34
C ILE A 137 -24.74 -7.09 8.35
N GLY A 138 -24.19 -5.93 7.97
CA GLY A 138 -23.38 -5.09 8.85
C GLY A 138 -24.20 -4.15 9.74
N ASN A 139 -23.72 -3.92 10.96
CA ASN A 139 -24.26 -2.92 11.89
C ASN A 139 -23.32 -1.72 11.96
N ILE A 140 -23.87 -0.50 12.07
CA ILE A 140 -23.10 0.74 12.07
C ILE A 140 -23.44 1.60 13.28
N LEU A 141 -22.41 2.10 13.99
CA LEU A 141 -22.50 3.08 15.06
C LEU A 141 -21.60 4.29 14.77
N TYR A 142 -22.05 5.48 15.19
CA TYR A 142 -21.30 6.71 15.01
C TYR A 142 -21.39 7.62 16.24
N SER A 143 -20.24 8.05 16.75
CA SER A 143 -20.08 9.05 17.80
C SER A 143 -19.50 10.34 17.18
N PRO A 144 -20.32 11.38 16.95
CA PRO A 144 -19.81 12.66 16.43
C PRO A 144 -19.03 13.42 17.51
N ALA A 145 -18.13 14.29 17.06
CA ALA A 145 -17.34 15.16 17.92
C ALA A 145 -18.17 15.89 18.97
N GLY A 146 -17.77 15.75 20.23
CA GLY A 146 -18.38 16.33 21.41
C GLY A 146 -19.60 15.57 21.95
N SER A 147 -19.93 14.40 21.38
CA SER A 147 -21.17 13.69 21.72
C SER A 147 -21.00 12.51 22.69
N SER A 148 -19.80 11.95 22.85
CA SER A 148 -19.46 10.80 23.70
C SER A 148 -20.55 9.71 23.79
N ASN A 149 -21.04 9.26 22.64
CA ASN A 149 -22.23 8.40 22.52
C ASN A 149 -21.90 7.01 21.96
N LEU A 150 -20.63 6.59 22.00
CA LEU A 150 -20.21 5.28 21.54
C LEU A 150 -20.72 4.20 22.51
N ARG A 151 -21.94 3.70 22.27
CA ARG A 151 -22.64 2.72 23.13
C ARG A 151 -22.41 1.30 22.61
N LEU A 152 -21.19 0.81 22.82
CA LEU A 152 -20.73 -0.52 22.39
C LEU A 152 -21.39 -1.68 23.17
N ASP A 153 -21.97 -1.39 24.33
CA ASP A 153 -22.70 -2.33 25.18
C ASP A 153 -24.02 -2.84 24.57
N LYS A 154 -24.52 -2.18 23.53
CA LYS A 154 -25.81 -2.51 22.88
C LYS A 154 -25.69 -3.42 21.67
N PHE A 155 -24.51 -4.00 21.45
CA PHE A 155 -24.20 -4.75 20.23
C PHE A 155 -24.65 -6.22 20.25
N SER A 156 -24.99 -6.79 21.41
CA SER A 156 -25.42 -8.18 21.50
C SER A 156 -26.91 -8.35 21.14
N GLY A 157 -27.20 -9.03 20.02
CA GLY A 157 -28.56 -9.43 19.59
C GLY A 157 -29.21 -8.56 18.50
N LEU A 158 -28.46 -8.14 17.49
CA LEU A 158 -28.85 -7.10 16.53
C LEU A 158 -29.57 -7.61 15.27
N ASP A 159 -30.87 -7.91 15.39
CA ASP A 159 -31.80 -7.78 14.28
C ASP A 159 -32.22 -6.30 14.15
N GLU A 160 -31.92 -5.66 13.01
CA GLU A 160 -32.58 -4.45 12.44
C GLU A 160 -32.00 -3.02 12.64
N ARG A 161 -30.83 -2.76 13.27
CA ARG A 161 -30.32 -1.37 13.37
C ARG A 161 -29.18 -1.02 12.39
N MET A 162 -29.57 -0.47 11.24
CA MET A 162 -28.69 0.32 10.38
C MET A 162 -28.92 1.81 10.65
N ASP A 163 -28.09 2.45 11.47
CA ASP A 163 -28.09 3.90 11.54
C ASP A 163 -27.46 4.47 10.24
N PRO A 164 -28.07 5.46 9.58
CA PRO A 164 -27.44 6.11 8.44
C PRO A 164 -26.23 6.88 8.91
N LEU A 165 -25.06 6.58 8.34
CA LEU A 165 -23.86 7.38 8.51
C LEU A 165 -24.07 8.78 7.91
N PRO A 166 -23.47 9.82 8.49
CA PRO A 166 -23.43 11.11 7.82
C PRO A 166 -22.61 11.00 6.53
N ASP A 167 -22.91 11.89 5.59
CA ASP A 167 -22.19 12.00 4.32
C ASP A 167 -20.89 12.78 4.54
N GLU A 168 -19.89 12.10 5.09
CA GLU A 168 -18.60 12.67 5.46
C GLU A 168 -17.47 11.87 4.79
N ASP A 169 -16.61 12.53 4.01
CA ASP A 169 -15.60 11.88 3.15
C ASP A 169 -14.58 11.00 3.91
N TRP A 170 -14.36 11.25 5.20
CA TRP A 170 -13.46 10.45 6.04
C TRP A 170 -14.07 9.10 6.45
N ILE A 171 -15.39 8.96 6.38
CA ILE A 171 -16.07 7.69 6.63
C ILE A 171 -15.90 6.83 5.37
N PRO A 172 -15.54 5.55 5.49
CA PRO A 172 -15.37 4.69 4.31
C PRO A 172 -16.64 4.61 3.46
N TYR A 173 -16.51 4.80 2.15
CA TYR A 173 -17.63 4.79 1.20
C TYR A 173 -18.38 3.46 1.22
N GLY A 174 -17.69 2.33 1.38
CA GLY A 174 -18.31 1.00 1.48
C GLY A 174 -19.30 0.88 2.64
N TRP A 175 -19.02 1.54 3.78
CA TRP A 175 -19.97 1.59 4.90
C TRP A 175 -21.26 2.36 4.57
N ARG A 176 -21.16 3.40 3.74
CA ARG A 176 -22.34 4.15 3.25
C ARG A 176 -23.07 3.42 2.13
N HIS A 177 -22.35 2.61 1.34
CA HIS A 177 -22.84 1.94 0.14
C HIS A 177 -22.62 0.42 0.19
N PRO A 178 -23.21 -0.31 1.16
CA PRO A 178 -22.93 -1.73 1.40
C PRO A 178 -23.40 -2.67 0.28
N LYS A 179 -23.95 -2.13 -0.81
CA LYS A 179 -24.41 -2.89 -1.99
C LYS A 179 -23.51 -2.67 -3.21
N GLU A 180 -22.51 -1.80 -3.11
CA GLU A 180 -21.55 -1.51 -4.17
C GLU A 180 -20.26 -2.30 -3.90
N LYS A 181 -19.78 -3.07 -4.88
CA LYS A 181 -18.52 -3.83 -4.74
C LYS A 181 -17.34 -2.83 -4.74
N PRO A 182 -16.44 -2.86 -3.73
CA PRO A 182 -15.22 -2.06 -3.76
C PRO A 182 -14.32 -2.39 -4.95
N PRO A 183 -13.48 -1.44 -5.39
CA PRO A 183 -12.30 -1.79 -6.18
C PRO A 183 -11.30 -2.59 -5.33
N ALA A 184 -10.49 -3.45 -5.96
CA ALA A 184 -9.48 -4.27 -5.27
C ALA A 184 -8.35 -3.45 -4.63
N ALA A 185 -8.11 -2.23 -5.12
CA ALA A 185 -7.15 -1.30 -4.52
C ALA A 185 -7.62 0.15 -4.67
N LYS A 186 -7.15 1.00 -3.76
CA LYS A 186 -7.23 2.46 -3.83
C LYS A 186 -5.83 3.04 -3.71
N ALA A 187 -5.59 4.08 -4.50
CA ALA A 187 -4.38 4.86 -4.41
C ALA A 187 -4.70 6.36 -4.43
N GLU A 188 -4.04 7.10 -3.55
CA GLU A 188 -4.01 8.55 -3.59
C GLU A 188 -2.58 9.06 -3.52
N GLY A 189 -2.33 10.28 -4.01
CA GLY A 189 -0.97 10.78 -3.98
C GLY A 189 -0.70 11.96 -4.89
N THR A 190 0.59 12.17 -5.19
CA THR A 190 1.06 13.27 -6.02
C THR A 190 2.05 12.83 -7.10
N ILE A 191 2.01 13.53 -8.23
CA ILE A 191 3.04 13.45 -9.27
C ILE A 191 3.70 14.83 -9.35
N THR A 192 4.98 14.90 -8.95
CA THR A 192 5.78 16.12 -8.95
C THR A 192 6.80 16.10 -10.08
N LEU A 193 6.92 17.20 -10.81
CA LEU A 193 7.86 17.35 -11.92
C LEU A 193 9.21 17.87 -11.40
N LEU A 194 10.20 16.99 -11.30
CA LEU A 194 11.54 17.33 -10.82
C LEU A 194 12.49 17.66 -11.97
N GLY A 195 13.12 18.84 -11.91
CA GLY A 195 14.03 19.36 -12.95
C GLY A 195 13.43 20.53 -13.73
N ASP A 196 14.15 20.97 -14.77
CA ASP A 196 13.78 22.16 -15.56
C ASP A 196 12.77 21.83 -16.67
N TRP A 197 11.57 21.39 -16.26
CA TRP A 197 10.46 21.05 -17.16
C TRP A 197 9.89 22.29 -17.87
N GLY A 198 10.08 22.36 -19.18
CA GLY A 198 9.52 23.39 -20.07
C GLY A 198 8.03 23.19 -20.36
N GLU A 199 7.37 24.22 -20.90
CA GLU A 199 5.93 24.23 -21.17
C GLU A 199 5.48 23.08 -22.10
N ALA A 200 6.26 22.77 -23.14
CA ALA A 200 5.96 21.67 -24.06
C ALA A 200 6.11 20.28 -23.40
N GLU A 201 7.11 20.12 -22.53
CA GLU A 201 7.29 18.86 -21.78
C GLU A 201 6.13 18.65 -20.79
N ARG A 202 5.74 19.71 -20.07
CA ARG A 202 4.60 19.69 -19.14
C ARG A 202 3.31 19.32 -19.85
N ALA A 203 3.04 19.94 -21.00
CA ALA A 203 1.85 19.62 -21.80
C ALA A 203 1.85 18.15 -22.29
N THR A 204 3.02 17.57 -22.57
CA THR A 204 3.12 16.17 -22.98
C THR A 204 2.78 15.21 -21.83
N VAL A 205 3.28 15.50 -20.62
CA VAL A 205 2.95 14.71 -19.42
C VAL A 205 1.47 14.87 -19.08
N GLU A 206 0.96 16.10 -19.10
CA GLU A 206 -0.45 16.38 -18.84
C GLU A 206 -1.37 15.64 -19.80
N GLN A 207 -1.07 15.68 -21.10
CA GLN A 207 -1.84 14.96 -22.10
C GLN A 207 -1.88 13.46 -21.80
N ALA A 208 -0.76 12.87 -21.38
CA ALA A 208 -0.72 11.45 -21.06
C ALA A 208 -1.51 11.11 -19.78
N LEU A 209 -1.38 11.90 -18.72
CA LEU A 209 -2.08 11.66 -17.46
C LEU A 209 -3.60 11.85 -17.58
N LEU A 210 -4.04 12.75 -18.45
CA LEU A 210 -5.47 13.00 -18.68
C LEU A 210 -6.05 12.15 -19.82
N ASP A 211 -5.26 11.29 -20.44
CA ASP A 211 -5.72 10.36 -21.47
C ASP A 211 -6.52 9.20 -20.81
N PRO A 212 -7.79 8.98 -21.19
CA PRO A 212 -8.55 7.84 -20.68
C PRO A 212 -7.88 6.49 -20.94
N ASP A 213 -7.13 6.35 -22.05
CA ASP A 213 -6.44 5.12 -22.40
C ASP A 213 -5.26 4.85 -21.46
N PHE A 214 -4.70 5.89 -20.82
CA PHE A 214 -3.63 5.74 -19.83
C PHE A 214 -4.15 5.07 -18.55
N LEU A 215 -5.26 5.57 -18.00
CA LEU A 215 -5.89 4.96 -16.82
C LEU A 215 -6.40 3.55 -17.14
N ALA A 216 -7.00 3.35 -18.32
CA ALA A 216 -7.44 2.04 -18.76
C ALA A 216 -6.29 1.03 -18.86
N ALA A 217 -5.11 1.44 -19.36
CA ALA A 217 -3.93 0.57 -19.41
C ALA A 217 -3.42 0.17 -18.02
N MET A 218 -3.57 1.02 -17.02
CA MET A 218 -3.26 0.69 -15.62
C MET A 218 -4.38 -0.08 -14.90
N ALA A 219 -5.49 -0.40 -15.59
CA ALA A 219 -6.72 -0.90 -14.97
C ALA A 219 -7.18 -0.03 -13.77
N ALA A 220 -6.94 1.27 -13.87
CA ALA A 220 -7.26 2.27 -12.87
C ALA A 220 -8.48 3.11 -13.32
N THR A 221 -9.24 3.59 -12.35
CA THR A 221 -10.46 4.38 -12.54
C THR A 221 -10.53 5.48 -11.48
N PRO A 222 -11.15 6.62 -11.77
CA PRO A 222 -11.48 7.59 -10.73
C PRO A 222 -12.31 6.92 -9.62
N MET A 223 -12.00 7.20 -8.36
CA MET A 223 -12.80 6.68 -7.23
C MET A 223 -14.27 7.13 -7.35
N PRO A 224 -15.23 6.18 -7.26
CA PRO A 224 -16.65 6.51 -7.24
C PRO A 224 -17.02 7.38 -6.03
N GLY A 225 -17.94 8.32 -6.22
CA GLY A 225 -18.57 9.05 -5.11
C GLY A 225 -17.73 10.15 -4.44
N GLU A 226 -16.47 10.30 -4.82
CA GLU A 226 -15.55 11.31 -4.25
C GLU A 226 -15.50 12.57 -5.14
N GLU A 227 -15.77 13.75 -4.56
CA GLU A 227 -15.47 15.00 -5.26
C GLU A 227 -13.95 15.09 -5.45
N CYS A 228 -13.49 15.38 -6.67
CA CYS A 228 -12.07 15.44 -7.04
C CYS A 228 -11.36 14.08 -7.24
N SER A 229 -12.09 13.00 -7.55
CA SER A 229 -11.48 11.74 -7.98
C SER A 229 -10.91 11.79 -9.41
N GLY A 230 -9.93 10.93 -9.69
CA GLY A 230 -9.16 10.95 -10.93
C GLY A 230 -7.83 11.71 -10.77
N ILE A 231 -7.25 12.17 -11.87
CA ILE A 231 -6.00 12.95 -11.87
C ILE A 231 -6.32 14.43 -12.07
N LEU A 232 -5.81 15.27 -11.19
CA LEU A 232 -6.06 16.70 -11.16
C LEU A 232 -4.76 17.50 -11.15
N GLN A 233 -4.72 18.56 -11.93
CA GLN A 233 -3.58 19.48 -11.97
C GLN A 233 -3.56 20.36 -10.70
N THR A 234 -2.36 20.58 -10.17
CA THR A 234 -2.09 21.50 -9.04
C THR A 234 -0.98 22.49 -9.41
N GLU A 235 -0.68 23.45 -8.54
CA GLU A 235 0.44 24.38 -8.76
C GLU A 235 1.81 23.68 -8.78
N GLU A 236 1.93 22.56 -8.03
CA GLU A 236 3.20 21.84 -7.84
C GLU A 236 3.35 20.62 -8.76
N GLY A 237 2.27 20.19 -9.42
CA GLY A 237 2.26 19.03 -10.31
C GLY A 237 0.84 18.49 -10.49
N TYR A 238 0.60 17.26 -10.03
CA TYR A 238 -0.70 16.61 -10.09
C TYR A 238 -1.01 15.91 -8.77
N ARG A 239 -2.30 15.83 -8.45
CA ARG A 239 -2.84 14.97 -7.40
C ARG A 239 -3.70 13.91 -8.04
N PHE A 240 -3.72 12.72 -7.46
CA PHE A 240 -4.61 11.67 -7.92
C PHE A 240 -5.32 10.98 -6.77
N LEU A 241 -6.50 10.47 -7.09
CA LEU A 241 -7.31 9.59 -6.26
C LEU A 241 -7.98 8.57 -7.19
N LEU A 242 -7.45 7.36 -7.18
CA LEU A 242 -7.78 6.30 -8.13
C LEU A 242 -8.18 5.03 -7.37
N GLY A 243 -9.13 4.29 -7.93
CA GLY A 243 -9.43 2.91 -7.58
C GLY A 243 -9.03 2.00 -8.73
N GLY A 244 -8.63 0.77 -8.44
CA GLY A 244 -8.18 -0.17 -9.46
C GLY A 244 -8.47 -1.60 -9.07
N LYS A 245 -8.28 -2.51 -10.03
CA LYS A 245 -8.31 -3.95 -9.77
C LYS A 245 -6.98 -4.48 -9.20
N ARG A 246 -5.97 -3.62 -9.01
CA ARG A 246 -4.59 -4.03 -8.84
C ARG A 246 -3.86 -3.13 -7.86
N ASP A 247 -2.87 -3.69 -7.19
CA ASP A 247 -1.92 -2.94 -6.38
C ASP A 247 -1.13 -1.95 -7.28
N PHE A 248 -1.26 -0.66 -6.98
CA PHE A 248 -0.62 0.46 -7.62
C PHE A 248 0.89 0.48 -7.42
N GLY A 249 1.42 0.00 -6.30
CA GLY A 249 2.85 -0.17 -6.07
C GLY A 249 3.44 -1.12 -7.10
N ASP A 250 2.80 -2.26 -7.30
CA ASP A 250 3.17 -3.24 -8.33
C ASP A 250 3.02 -2.69 -9.74
N LEU A 251 1.92 -1.98 -10.02
CA LEU A 251 1.71 -1.32 -11.31
C LEU A 251 2.85 -0.35 -11.64
N VAL A 252 3.33 0.40 -10.65
CA VAL A 252 4.41 1.37 -10.83
C VAL A 252 5.77 0.69 -10.98
N GLN A 253 6.04 -0.38 -10.23
CA GLN A 253 7.27 -1.17 -10.41
C GLN A 253 7.31 -1.79 -11.82
N GLY A 254 6.16 -2.26 -12.31
CA GLY A 254 5.95 -2.81 -13.65
C GLY A 254 5.61 -1.78 -14.74
N LEU A 255 5.81 -0.47 -14.50
CA LEU A 255 5.24 0.62 -15.31
C LEU A 255 5.39 0.45 -16.83
N ASN A 256 6.58 0.06 -17.30
CA ASN A 256 6.80 -0.09 -18.74
C ASN A 256 5.92 -1.15 -19.38
N THR A 257 5.69 -2.23 -18.65
CA THR A 257 4.95 -3.34 -19.21
C THR A 257 3.45 -3.13 -19.06
N VAL A 258 3.01 -2.63 -17.90
CA VAL A 258 1.62 -2.21 -17.68
C VAL A 258 1.18 -1.22 -18.78
N LEU A 259 2.03 -0.24 -19.08
CA LEU A 259 1.73 0.77 -20.08
C LEU A 259 2.17 0.38 -21.50
N ALA A 260 2.66 -0.84 -21.75
CA ALA A 260 3.11 -1.26 -23.08
C ALA A 260 2.03 -1.07 -24.18
N PRO A 261 0.74 -1.44 -23.96
CA PRO A 261 -0.32 -1.19 -24.94
C PRO A 261 -0.52 0.32 -25.21
N TYR A 262 -0.49 1.12 -24.14
CA TYR A 262 -0.64 2.56 -24.22
C TYR A 262 0.54 3.21 -24.98
N PHE A 263 1.77 2.80 -24.69
CA PHE A 263 2.98 3.26 -25.37
C PHE A 263 3.01 2.83 -26.84
N ALA A 264 2.48 1.65 -27.17
CA ALA A 264 2.35 1.22 -28.56
C ALA A 264 1.38 2.13 -29.35
N ALA A 265 0.24 2.49 -28.76
CA ALA A 265 -0.73 3.42 -29.35
C ALA A 265 -0.18 4.87 -29.44
N HIS A 266 0.62 5.29 -28.46
CA HIS A 266 1.15 6.66 -28.33
C HIS A 266 2.64 6.79 -28.64
N ARG A 267 3.17 5.91 -29.49
CA ARG A 267 4.62 5.69 -29.69
C ARG A 267 5.43 6.96 -29.95
N ALA A 268 4.91 7.86 -30.78
CA ALA A 268 5.63 9.08 -31.16
C ALA A 268 5.81 10.03 -29.96
N SER A 269 4.74 10.30 -29.22
CA SER A 269 4.76 11.16 -28.02
C SER A 269 5.59 10.52 -26.91
N TYR A 270 5.44 9.21 -26.70
CA TYR A 270 6.21 8.46 -25.71
C TYR A 270 7.72 8.48 -25.99
N SER A 271 8.11 8.22 -27.24
CA SER A 271 9.53 8.23 -27.64
C SER A 271 10.16 9.61 -27.46
N GLU A 272 9.41 10.67 -27.78
CA GLU A 272 9.89 12.04 -27.60
C GLU A 272 10.00 12.41 -26.12
N LEU A 273 9.05 11.99 -25.28
CA LEU A 273 9.10 12.17 -23.83
C LEU A 273 10.34 11.49 -23.25
N CYS A 274 10.56 10.21 -23.56
CA CYS A 274 11.71 9.46 -23.06
C CYS A 274 13.03 10.12 -23.45
N ARG A 275 13.18 10.48 -24.73
CA ARG A 275 14.37 11.18 -25.24
C ARG A 275 14.60 12.51 -24.51
N THR A 276 13.55 13.31 -24.36
CA THR A 276 13.63 14.62 -23.72
C THR A 276 14.00 14.50 -22.25
N MET A 277 13.38 13.56 -21.53
CA MET A 277 13.69 13.30 -20.12
C MET A 277 15.16 12.91 -19.95
N ARG A 278 15.71 12.06 -20.82
CA ARG A 278 17.14 11.71 -20.78
C ARG A 278 18.06 12.89 -21.08
N GLU A 279 17.81 13.60 -22.18
CA GLU A 279 18.64 14.73 -22.60
C GLU A 279 18.71 15.82 -21.53
N LYS A 280 17.56 16.13 -20.91
CA LYS A 280 17.42 17.18 -19.91
C LYS A 280 17.56 16.70 -18.46
N LYS A 281 17.73 15.39 -18.24
CA LYS A 281 17.80 14.75 -16.91
C LYS A 281 16.58 15.07 -16.04
N LEU A 282 15.39 15.01 -16.65
CA LEU A 282 14.12 15.26 -15.99
C LEU A 282 13.63 14.00 -15.28
N LEU A 283 12.89 14.20 -14.20
CA LEU A 283 12.35 13.13 -13.36
C LEU A 283 10.89 13.42 -13.03
N LEU A 284 10.09 12.36 -12.93
CA LEU A 284 8.80 12.41 -12.24
C LEU A 284 9.02 11.80 -10.85
N HIS A 285 8.56 12.49 -9.83
CA HIS A 285 8.46 11.92 -8.49
C HIS A 285 6.99 11.55 -8.27
N LEU A 286 6.75 10.26 -8.08
CA LEU A 286 5.46 9.74 -7.66
C LEU A 286 5.50 9.48 -6.15
N ASP A 287 4.62 10.15 -5.43
CA ASP A 287 4.27 9.88 -4.04
C ASP A 287 2.94 9.13 -4.05
N LEU A 288 2.93 7.92 -3.54
CA LEU A 288 1.83 6.97 -3.65
C LEU A 288 1.45 6.47 -2.26
N ASP A 289 0.24 6.80 -1.85
CA ASP A 289 -0.41 6.31 -0.66
C ASP A 289 -1.43 5.25 -1.11
N GLU A 290 -1.08 3.99 -0.90
CA GLU A 290 -1.80 2.84 -1.43
C GLU A 290 -2.47 2.02 -0.32
N TYR A 291 -3.63 1.50 -0.69
CA TYR A 291 -4.49 0.70 0.12
C TYR A 291 -4.96 -0.52 -0.69
N SER A 292 -4.63 -1.75 -0.25
CA SER A 292 -4.98 -3.02 -0.90
C SER A 292 -5.76 -3.98 0.02
N GLY A 293 -6.53 -4.90 -0.59
CA GLY A 293 -7.38 -5.87 0.13
C GLY A 293 -8.68 -5.26 0.68
N PRO A 294 -9.67 -4.95 -0.17
CA PRO A 294 -10.87 -4.29 0.29
C PRO A 294 -11.71 -5.26 1.10
N ASN A 295 -11.98 -4.93 2.35
CA ASN A 295 -13.12 -5.52 3.03
C ASN A 295 -14.41 -4.74 2.65
N LEU A 296 -15.56 -5.20 3.14
CA LEU A 296 -16.88 -4.60 2.89
C LEU A 296 -16.97 -3.10 3.26
N ALA A 297 -16.02 -2.58 4.03
CA ALA A 297 -15.92 -1.16 4.33
C ALA A 297 -15.34 -0.31 3.19
N TRP A 298 -14.71 -0.94 2.20
CA TRP A 298 -13.67 -0.28 1.40
C TRP A 298 -12.54 0.26 2.30
N SER A 299 -12.37 -0.36 3.46
CA SER A 299 -11.16 -0.23 4.26
C SER A 299 -10.23 -1.33 3.79
N TYR A 300 -8.99 -0.95 3.62
CA TYR A 300 -7.97 -1.79 3.07
C TYR A 300 -7.14 -2.29 4.24
N GLY A 301 -6.96 -3.60 4.33
CA GLY A 301 -6.17 -4.21 5.40
C GLY A 301 -4.69 -3.82 5.30
N ASP A 302 -4.24 -3.58 4.07
CA ASP A 302 -2.87 -3.23 3.78
C ASP A 302 -2.75 -1.76 3.40
N HIS A 303 -1.74 -1.11 3.98
CA HIS A 303 -1.42 0.30 3.76
C HIS A 303 0.06 0.44 3.48
N SER A 304 0.39 1.00 2.32
CA SER A 304 1.76 1.21 1.90
C SER A 304 1.95 2.62 1.35
N ALA A 305 2.90 3.35 1.94
CA ALA A 305 3.27 4.71 1.52
C ALA A 305 4.60 4.69 0.77
N TRP A 306 4.53 4.76 -0.56
CA TRP A 306 5.63 4.57 -1.48
C TRP A 306 6.10 5.89 -2.11
N HIS A 307 7.42 5.99 -2.32
CA HIS A 307 7.99 6.98 -3.21
C HIS A 307 8.74 6.31 -4.37
N PHE A 308 8.44 6.77 -5.58
CA PHE A 308 9.13 6.37 -6.80
C PHE A 308 9.74 7.57 -7.51
N LEU A 309 10.93 7.37 -8.06
CA LEU A 309 11.50 8.27 -9.06
C LEU A 309 11.44 7.61 -10.43
N ILE A 310 10.71 8.22 -11.35
CA ILE A 310 10.60 7.78 -12.73
C ILE A 310 11.56 8.61 -13.58
N SER A 311 12.57 7.93 -14.10
CA SER A 311 13.57 8.47 -15.02
C SER A 311 13.39 7.91 -16.43
N SER A 312 14.33 8.16 -17.34
CA SER A 312 14.29 7.62 -18.70
C SER A 312 15.67 7.19 -19.17
N ASP A 313 15.78 6.01 -19.78
CA ASP A 313 16.98 5.60 -20.51
C ASP A 313 16.99 6.13 -21.97
N GLY A 314 16.04 6.98 -22.34
CA GLY A 314 15.88 7.54 -23.68
C GLY A 314 15.02 6.67 -24.61
N LEU A 315 14.72 5.43 -24.23
CA LEU A 315 13.80 4.53 -24.92
C LEU A 315 12.59 4.17 -24.05
N ASN A 316 12.81 4.00 -22.74
CA ASN A 316 11.83 3.55 -21.76
C ASN A 316 11.82 4.45 -20.53
N LEU A 317 10.68 4.49 -19.83
CA LEU A 317 10.56 5.12 -18.51
C LEU A 317 11.01 4.13 -17.43
N LEU A 318 11.81 4.56 -16.47
CA LEU A 318 12.36 3.69 -15.43
C LEU A 318 11.87 4.14 -14.07
N ALA A 319 10.89 3.44 -13.52
CA ALA A 319 10.46 3.62 -12.14
C ALA A 319 11.47 2.95 -11.20
N GLN A 320 11.94 3.70 -10.20
CA GLN A 320 12.78 3.17 -9.14
C GLN A 320 12.14 3.48 -7.79
N PHE A 321 11.91 2.44 -7.00
CA PHE A 321 11.48 2.55 -5.61
C PHE A 321 12.59 3.24 -4.79
N THR A 322 12.27 4.33 -4.10
CA THR A 322 13.27 5.08 -3.33
C THR A 322 13.07 4.98 -1.83
N TRP A 323 11.84 5.00 -1.33
CA TRP A 323 11.54 4.98 0.09
C TRP A 323 10.11 4.49 0.36
N CYS A 324 9.92 3.80 1.49
CA CYS A 324 8.61 3.41 2.01
C CYS A 324 8.47 3.90 3.45
N GLY A 325 7.32 4.47 3.78
CA GLY A 325 7.05 5.07 5.09
C GLY A 325 6.31 4.18 6.07
N THR A 326 5.28 3.51 5.58
CA THR A 326 4.45 2.56 6.32
C THR A 326 4.39 1.28 5.51
N TYR A 327 4.49 0.16 6.21
CA TYR A 327 4.38 -1.19 5.66
C TYR A 327 3.56 -1.98 6.67
N SER A 328 2.23 -1.91 6.55
CA SER A 328 1.35 -2.82 7.28
C SER A 328 0.80 -3.82 6.30
N PHE A 329 1.29 -5.06 6.38
CA PHE A 329 0.51 -6.21 5.96
C PHE A 329 -0.33 -6.60 7.17
N ASP A 330 -1.65 -6.57 7.06
CA ASP A 330 -2.43 -7.39 7.98
C ASP A 330 -2.05 -8.87 7.70
N PHE A 331 -1.99 -9.67 8.76
CA PHE A 331 -1.69 -11.11 8.69
C PHE A 331 -2.77 -11.81 7.85
N GLY A 332 -2.57 -11.82 6.53
CA GLY A 332 -3.61 -12.24 5.60
C GLY A 332 -3.36 -11.85 4.15
N SER A 333 -2.12 -11.57 3.73
CA SER A 333 -1.74 -11.73 2.33
C SER A 333 -1.78 -13.22 1.97
N SER A 334 -2.96 -13.84 2.07
CA SER A 334 -3.25 -14.89 1.12
C SER A 334 -3.21 -14.17 -0.22
N GLU A 335 -2.25 -14.53 -1.06
CA GLU A 335 -2.49 -14.50 -2.51
C GLU A 335 -3.97 -14.78 -2.71
N GLY A 336 -4.75 -13.80 -3.18
CA GLY A 336 -6.18 -14.02 -3.35
C GLY A 336 -6.34 -15.30 -4.16
N GLY A 337 -7.36 -16.12 -3.91
CA GLY A 337 -7.36 -17.45 -4.52
C GLY A 337 -7.22 -17.46 -6.05
N ALA A 338 -7.50 -16.34 -6.73
CA ALA A 338 -7.13 -16.13 -8.13
C ALA A 338 -5.61 -16.12 -8.41
N ASP A 339 -4.78 -15.48 -7.59
CA ASP A 339 -3.31 -15.48 -7.68
C ASP A 339 -2.74 -16.87 -7.37
N LEU A 340 -3.25 -17.54 -6.33
CA LEU A 340 -2.90 -18.91 -6.01
C LEU A 340 -3.19 -19.83 -7.22
N LEU A 341 -4.41 -19.76 -7.74
CA LEU A 341 -4.80 -20.52 -8.93
C LEU A 341 -3.97 -20.13 -10.16
N ALA A 342 -3.58 -18.86 -10.32
CA ALA A 342 -2.74 -18.40 -11.43
C ALA A 342 -1.35 -19.07 -11.41
N SER A 343 -0.71 -19.18 -10.25
CA SER A 343 0.59 -19.85 -10.10
C SER A 343 0.53 -21.34 -10.49
N PHE A 344 -0.47 -22.07 -9.99
CA PHE A 344 -0.68 -23.48 -10.34
C PHE A 344 -1.09 -23.65 -11.80
N LEU A 345 -1.92 -22.75 -12.34
CA LEU A 345 -2.34 -22.78 -13.73
C LEU A 345 -1.18 -22.52 -14.69
N TYR A 346 -0.31 -21.56 -14.37
CA TYR A 346 0.92 -21.32 -15.12
C TYR A 346 1.75 -22.60 -15.17
N SER A 347 2.04 -23.19 -14.01
CA SER A 347 2.82 -24.42 -13.87
C SER A 347 2.23 -25.58 -14.67
N ALA A 348 0.90 -25.76 -14.65
CA ALA A 348 0.21 -26.79 -15.43
C ALA A 348 0.30 -26.55 -16.96
N LEU A 349 0.44 -25.30 -17.41
CA LEU A 349 0.50 -24.94 -18.82
C LEU A 349 1.92 -25.00 -19.40
N THR A 350 2.93 -24.66 -18.59
CA THR A 350 4.32 -24.44 -19.03
C THR A 350 5.31 -25.49 -18.55
N GLU A 351 4.97 -26.26 -17.51
CA GLU A 351 5.92 -27.12 -16.76
C GLU A 351 7.04 -26.33 -16.04
N GLU A 352 6.86 -25.02 -15.84
CA GLU A 352 7.77 -24.11 -15.12
C GLU A 352 7.04 -23.42 -13.97
N GLU A 353 7.74 -23.13 -12.86
CA GLU A 353 7.15 -22.41 -11.73
C GLU A 353 7.09 -20.91 -12.04
N LEU A 354 5.96 -20.26 -11.70
CA LEU A 354 5.76 -18.83 -11.94
C LEU A 354 6.82 -17.98 -11.22
N GLU A 355 7.25 -18.42 -10.04
CA GLU A 355 8.27 -17.80 -9.17
C GLU A 355 9.70 -17.84 -9.76
N GLU A 356 9.95 -18.69 -10.77
CA GLU A 356 11.26 -18.75 -11.43
C GLU A 356 11.44 -17.65 -12.51
N LEU A 357 10.37 -16.92 -12.83
CA LEU A 357 10.40 -15.83 -13.79
C LEU A 357 11.09 -14.58 -13.20
N ASP A 358 11.66 -13.74 -14.07
CA ASP A 358 12.11 -12.41 -13.65
C ASP A 358 10.93 -11.62 -13.04
N GLU A 359 11.12 -10.95 -11.90
CA GLU A 359 10.04 -10.26 -11.15
C GLU A 359 9.04 -9.46 -12.03
N PRO A 360 9.47 -8.66 -13.03
CA PRO A 360 8.52 -7.95 -13.87
C PRO A 360 7.63 -8.87 -14.70
N VAL A 361 8.17 -9.99 -15.19
CA VAL A 361 7.43 -11.00 -15.96
C VAL A 361 6.49 -11.75 -15.03
N GLN A 362 6.98 -12.20 -13.87
CA GLN A 362 6.22 -12.91 -12.86
C GLN A 362 4.94 -12.14 -12.48
N SER A 363 5.09 -10.87 -12.11
CA SER A 363 3.97 -10.02 -11.67
C SER A 363 2.87 -9.91 -12.72
N LEU A 364 3.22 -9.65 -13.99
CA LEU A 364 2.24 -9.53 -15.07
C LEU A 364 1.61 -10.86 -15.46
N MET A 365 2.39 -11.93 -15.37
CA MET A 365 1.92 -13.26 -15.70
C MET A 365 0.90 -13.73 -14.67
N SER A 366 1.20 -13.57 -13.37
CA SER A 366 0.25 -13.79 -12.27
C SER A 366 -1.03 -13.01 -12.53
N GLN A 367 -0.89 -11.71 -12.77
CA GLN A 367 -1.98 -10.78 -13.00
C GLN A 367 -2.86 -11.16 -14.20
N ALA A 368 -2.27 -11.44 -15.36
CA ALA A 368 -3.04 -11.76 -16.55
C ALA A 368 -3.87 -13.03 -16.36
N LEU A 369 -3.29 -14.03 -15.69
CA LEU A 369 -3.96 -15.29 -15.38
C LEU A 369 -5.04 -15.11 -14.31
N ALA A 370 -4.76 -14.35 -13.24
CA ALA A 370 -5.74 -14.03 -12.20
C ALA A 370 -6.94 -13.27 -12.78
N GLU A 371 -6.72 -12.24 -13.60
CA GLU A 371 -7.79 -11.49 -14.27
C GLU A 371 -8.63 -12.38 -15.20
N TYR A 372 -7.97 -13.28 -15.93
CA TYR A 372 -8.68 -14.26 -16.75
C TYR A 372 -9.58 -15.16 -15.90
N LEU A 373 -9.09 -15.65 -14.76
CA LEU A 373 -9.85 -16.47 -13.83
C LEU A 373 -11.04 -15.71 -13.22
N GLU A 374 -10.85 -14.47 -12.82
CA GLU A 374 -11.93 -13.61 -12.31
C GLU A 374 -13.02 -13.35 -13.36
N GLU A 375 -12.63 -13.02 -14.60
CA GLU A 375 -13.58 -12.72 -15.68
C GLU A 375 -14.41 -13.94 -16.07
N HIS A 376 -13.76 -15.11 -16.14
CA HIS A 376 -14.43 -16.34 -16.55
C HIS A 376 -15.15 -17.02 -15.39
N ASN A 377 -14.79 -16.68 -14.14
CA ASN A 377 -15.22 -17.28 -12.89
C ASN A 377 -15.56 -18.78 -13.04
N PRO A 378 -14.53 -19.64 -13.24
CA PRO A 378 -14.74 -21.04 -13.59
C PRO A 378 -15.41 -21.85 -12.48
N LEU A 379 -15.40 -21.36 -11.24
CA LEU A 379 -15.97 -22.01 -10.07
C LEU A 379 -17.38 -21.50 -9.74
N GLY A 380 -17.74 -20.30 -10.22
CA GLY A 380 -19.04 -19.70 -9.96
C GLY A 380 -19.22 -19.20 -8.52
N GLU A 381 -18.12 -19.07 -7.78
CA GLU A 381 -18.03 -18.61 -6.39
C GLU A 381 -17.00 -17.47 -6.26
N GLU A 382 -16.82 -16.92 -5.06
CA GLU A 382 -15.82 -15.88 -4.80
C GLU A 382 -14.43 -16.54 -4.70
N LEU A 383 -13.58 -16.29 -5.71
CA LEU A 383 -12.22 -16.83 -5.78
C LEU A 383 -11.37 -16.39 -4.58
N GLU A 384 -11.70 -15.25 -3.99
CA GLU A 384 -11.03 -14.67 -2.83
C GLU A 384 -11.05 -15.60 -1.60
N SER A 385 -11.98 -16.56 -1.54
CA SER A 385 -12.10 -17.53 -0.45
C SER A 385 -11.24 -18.80 -0.60
N ILE A 386 -10.61 -18.98 -1.77
CA ILE A 386 -9.89 -20.21 -2.11
C ILE A 386 -8.50 -20.20 -1.48
N THR A 387 -8.17 -21.30 -0.80
CA THR A 387 -6.85 -21.58 -0.23
C THR A 387 -6.43 -23.01 -0.55
N GLU A 388 -5.14 -23.33 -0.42
CA GLU A 388 -4.68 -24.72 -0.56
C GLU A 388 -5.29 -25.66 0.49
N GLU A 389 -5.74 -25.12 1.63
CA GLU A 389 -6.33 -25.91 2.72
C GLU A 389 -7.78 -26.30 2.44
N ASN A 390 -8.52 -25.45 1.72
CA ASN A 390 -9.95 -25.65 1.46
C ASN A 390 -10.27 -26.08 0.02
N PHE A 391 -9.29 -26.07 -0.90
CA PHE A 391 -9.50 -26.36 -2.32
C PHE A 391 -8.36 -27.15 -2.96
N ASP A 392 -8.70 -28.11 -3.83
CA ASP A 392 -7.71 -28.91 -4.60
C ASP A 392 -7.23 -28.12 -5.83
N VAL A 393 -6.33 -27.16 -5.58
CA VAL A 393 -5.76 -26.24 -6.58
C VAL A 393 -5.05 -26.96 -7.72
N ASP A 394 -4.30 -28.03 -7.40
CA ASP A 394 -3.57 -28.85 -8.38
C ASP A 394 -4.53 -29.50 -9.38
N HIS A 395 -5.54 -30.22 -8.86
CA HIS A 395 -6.47 -30.93 -9.72
C HIS A 395 -7.25 -29.97 -10.61
N PHE A 396 -7.72 -28.84 -10.04
CA PHE A 396 -8.37 -27.79 -10.80
C PHE A 396 -7.46 -27.24 -11.90
N ALA A 397 -6.23 -26.84 -11.57
CA ALA A 397 -5.32 -26.23 -12.53
C ALA A 397 -5.03 -27.18 -13.70
N MET A 398 -4.82 -28.46 -13.43
CA MET A 398 -4.63 -29.48 -14.47
C MET A 398 -5.85 -29.62 -15.39
N ASP A 399 -7.05 -29.76 -14.80
CA ASP A 399 -8.28 -29.94 -15.56
C ASP A 399 -8.64 -28.68 -16.38
N TYR A 400 -8.43 -27.50 -15.78
CA TYR A 400 -8.71 -26.21 -16.42
C TYR A 400 -7.71 -25.93 -17.55
N ALA A 401 -6.42 -26.19 -17.33
CA ALA A 401 -5.40 -26.15 -18.37
C ALA A 401 -5.69 -27.13 -19.51
N GLN A 402 -6.25 -28.31 -19.21
CA GLN A 402 -6.65 -29.27 -20.24
C GLN A 402 -7.84 -28.77 -21.08
N GLN A 403 -8.80 -28.07 -20.45
CA GLN A 403 -10.00 -27.58 -21.12
C GLN A 403 -9.76 -26.28 -21.91
N HIS A 404 -8.94 -25.38 -21.38
CA HIS A 404 -8.73 -24.01 -21.89
C HIS A 404 -7.29 -23.72 -22.34
N GLY A 405 -6.44 -24.74 -22.44
CA GLY A 405 -5.00 -24.57 -22.61
C GLY A 405 -4.57 -23.80 -23.86
N ASP A 406 -5.29 -23.90 -24.97
CA ASP A 406 -4.94 -23.14 -26.19
C ASP A 406 -5.14 -21.62 -25.99
N GLU A 407 -6.19 -21.22 -25.29
CA GLU A 407 -6.51 -19.83 -24.99
C GLU A 407 -5.56 -19.25 -23.95
N LEU A 408 -5.34 -19.98 -22.85
CA LEU A 408 -4.43 -19.56 -21.79
C LEU A 408 -2.97 -19.50 -22.28
N LYS A 409 -2.54 -20.42 -23.14
CA LYS A 409 -1.20 -20.35 -23.76
C LYS A 409 -1.07 -19.18 -24.74
N ALA A 410 -2.16 -18.76 -25.37
CA ALA A 410 -2.15 -17.53 -26.17
C ALA A 410 -2.02 -16.29 -25.28
N LEU A 411 -2.69 -16.26 -24.13
CA LEU A 411 -2.55 -15.19 -23.13
C LEU A 411 -1.12 -15.11 -22.58
N ILE A 412 -0.53 -16.24 -22.16
CA ILE A 412 0.87 -16.32 -21.70
C ILE A 412 1.81 -15.72 -22.74
N ARG A 413 1.70 -16.15 -24.00
CA ARG A 413 2.53 -15.61 -25.10
C ARG A 413 2.34 -14.11 -25.31
N GLN A 414 1.11 -13.62 -25.19
CA GLN A 414 0.82 -12.20 -25.31
C GLN A 414 1.51 -11.41 -24.19
N VAL A 415 1.50 -11.92 -22.96
CA VAL A 415 2.23 -11.32 -21.84
C VAL A 415 3.73 -11.33 -22.13
N GLU A 416 4.31 -12.48 -22.49
CA GLU A 416 5.74 -12.59 -22.83
C GLU A 416 6.17 -11.62 -23.94
N GLU A 417 5.36 -11.47 -24.99
CA GLU A 417 5.62 -10.54 -26.10
C GLU A 417 5.49 -9.06 -25.69
N SER A 418 4.72 -8.78 -24.64
CA SER A 418 4.54 -7.42 -24.10
C SER A 418 5.65 -7.00 -23.14
N VAL A 419 6.35 -7.95 -22.51
CA VAL A 419 7.39 -7.64 -21.54
C VAL A 419 8.64 -7.09 -22.23
N VAL A 420 9.04 -5.89 -21.82
CA VAL A 420 10.32 -5.30 -22.22
C VAL A 420 11.43 -5.87 -21.33
N VAL A 421 11.94 -7.05 -21.68
CA VAL A 421 13.13 -7.61 -21.00
C VAL A 421 14.35 -6.78 -21.37
N ARG A 422 14.88 -6.02 -20.42
CA ARG A 422 16.08 -5.22 -20.62
C ARG A 422 17.32 -6.11 -20.46
N PRO A 423 18.23 -6.14 -21.44
CA PRO A 423 19.48 -6.88 -21.28
C PRO A 423 20.31 -6.25 -20.15
N PRO A 424 21.15 -7.04 -19.44
CA PRO A 424 22.01 -6.52 -18.40
C PRO A 424 22.80 -5.30 -18.89
N VAL A 425 22.61 -4.16 -18.21
CA VAL A 425 23.23 -2.90 -18.65
C VAL A 425 24.72 -2.94 -18.35
N ARG A 426 25.53 -3.03 -19.42
CA ARG A 426 26.96 -2.77 -19.33
C ARG A 426 27.20 -1.28 -19.32
N ARG A 427 27.56 -0.76 -18.16
CA ARG A 427 27.82 0.67 -17.99
C ARG A 427 29.10 1.12 -18.66
N PHE A 428 29.07 2.35 -19.15
CA PHE A 428 30.25 3.02 -19.69
C PHE A 428 31.24 3.31 -18.57
N VAL A 429 32.51 2.93 -18.80
CA VAL A 429 33.62 3.27 -17.91
C VAL A 429 34.53 4.23 -18.67
N PRO A 430 34.58 5.52 -18.29
CA PRO A 430 35.45 6.50 -18.91
C PRO A 430 36.93 6.10 -18.76
N GLU A 431 37.70 6.23 -19.85
CA GLU A 431 39.16 6.03 -19.84
C GLU A 431 39.92 7.35 -19.64
N THR A 432 39.27 8.48 -19.88
CA THR A 432 39.84 9.82 -19.76
C THR A 432 39.07 10.66 -18.76
N PHE A 433 39.79 11.42 -17.95
CA PHE A 433 39.21 12.21 -16.86
C PHE A 433 39.60 13.67 -16.97
N ASP A 434 38.65 14.55 -16.67
CA ASP A 434 38.84 16.01 -16.58
C ASP A 434 38.42 16.52 -15.20
N SER A 435 38.09 17.81 -15.07
CA SER A 435 37.70 18.43 -13.79
C SER A 435 36.27 19.00 -13.81
N ARG A 436 35.37 18.44 -14.63
CA ARG A 436 33.99 18.93 -14.77
C ARG A 436 33.19 18.88 -13.47
N PHE A 437 33.52 17.98 -12.55
CA PHE A 437 32.88 17.91 -11.23
C PHE A 437 33.59 18.74 -10.16
N LYS A 438 34.61 19.53 -10.52
CA LYS A 438 35.34 20.35 -9.55
C LYS A 438 34.41 21.29 -8.79
N GLY A 439 34.47 21.17 -7.46
CA GLY A 439 33.66 21.96 -6.54
C GLY A 439 32.23 21.43 -6.33
N LYS A 440 31.85 20.34 -7.01
CA LYS A 440 30.57 19.66 -6.81
C LYS A 440 30.68 18.58 -5.74
N LYS A 441 29.62 18.41 -4.96
CA LYS A 441 29.47 17.36 -3.94
C LYS A 441 28.38 16.37 -4.36
N PHE A 442 28.70 15.09 -4.30
CA PHE A 442 27.82 13.98 -4.63
C PHE A 442 27.59 13.12 -3.39
N VAL A 443 26.40 12.54 -3.30
CA VAL A 443 26.09 11.40 -2.44
C VAL A 443 25.60 10.29 -3.36
N VAL A 444 25.93 9.04 -3.03
CA VAL A 444 25.54 7.86 -3.83
C VAL A 444 24.82 6.91 -2.88
N LYS A 445 23.59 6.49 -3.21
CA LYS A 445 22.73 5.65 -2.37
C LYS A 445 21.84 4.73 -3.21
N GLY A 446 21.42 3.62 -2.61
CA GLY A 446 20.55 2.63 -3.23
C GLY A 446 21.31 1.66 -4.14
N GLU A 447 20.54 0.73 -4.72
CA GLU A 447 21.01 -0.29 -5.64
C GLU A 447 21.01 0.23 -7.07
N LEU A 448 22.21 0.37 -7.65
CA LEU A 448 22.39 0.98 -8.96
C LEU A 448 22.47 -0.09 -10.04
N GLU A 449 21.59 -0.02 -11.04
CA GLU A 449 21.62 -0.95 -12.18
C GLU A 449 22.96 -0.85 -12.92
N GLY A 450 23.76 -1.91 -12.92
CA GLY A 450 25.02 -2.01 -13.67
C GLY A 450 26.22 -1.24 -13.11
N TYR A 451 26.08 -0.55 -11.97
CA TYR A 451 27.18 0.07 -11.24
C TYR A 451 27.20 -0.39 -9.78
N THR A 452 28.38 -0.49 -9.19
CA THR A 452 28.51 -0.47 -7.73
C THR A 452 28.53 0.96 -7.21
N VAL A 453 28.14 1.14 -5.96
CA VAL A 453 28.21 2.43 -5.27
C VAL A 453 29.65 2.96 -5.28
N GLU A 454 30.63 2.09 -5.03
CA GLU A 454 32.05 2.40 -5.01
C GLU A 454 32.55 2.87 -6.38
N GLU A 455 32.16 2.22 -7.48
CA GLU A 455 32.54 2.62 -8.84
C GLU A 455 32.07 4.05 -9.16
N VAL A 456 30.82 4.38 -8.84
CA VAL A 456 30.30 5.74 -9.05
C VAL A 456 31.08 6.75 -8.20
N GLN A 457 31.37 6.42 -6.94
CA GLN A 457 32.15 7.29 -6.07
C GLN A 457 33.56 7.54 -6.61
N GLU A 458 34.23 6.51 -7.13
CA GLU A 458 35.53 6.65 -7.78
C GLU A 458 35.46 7.54 -9.01
N LEU A 459 34.46 7.32 -9.88
CA LEU A 459 34.27 8.13 -11.09
C LEU A 459 34.08 9.61 -10.72
N VAL A 460 33.22 9.90 -9.75
CA VAL A 460 33.02 11.27 -9.24
C VAL A 460 34.34 11.91 -8.82
N GLN A 461 35.17 11.19 -8.06
CA GLN A 461 36.46 11.69 -7.58
C GLN A 461 37.46 11.91 -8.73
N LYS A 462 37.51 10.99 -9.70
CA LYS A 462 38.41 11.10 -10.87
C LYS A 462 38.07 12.32 -11.73
N PHE A 463 36.79 12.70 -11.83
CA PHE A 463 36.34 13.95 -12.49
C PHE A 463 36.46 15.22 -11.60
N GLY A 464 37.10 15.11 -10.43
CA GLY A 464 37.38 16.23 -9.52
C GLY A 464 36.26 16.59 -8.54
N GLY A 465 35.21 15.77 -8.44
CA GLY A 465 34.11 15.92 -7.49
C GLY A 465 34.47 15.44 -6.08
N LYS A 466 33.61 15.79 -5.12
CA LYS A 466 33.69 15.29 -3.73
C LYS A 466 32.54 14.35 -3.46
N VAL A 467 32.82 13.23 -2.81
CA VAL A 467 31.80 12.27 -2.35
C VAL A 467 31.56 12.49 -0.86
N GLY A 468 30.29 12.59 -0.47
CA GLY A 468 29.82 12.61 0.90
C GLY A 468 29.03 11.35 1.24
N LYS A 469 28.90 11.06 2.55
CA LYS A 469 28.08 9.93 3.05
C LYS A 469 26.62 10.31 3.31
N ASN A 470 26.40 11.56 3.70
CA ASN A 470 25.10 12.06 4.14
C ASN A 470 24.63 13.17 3.23
N VAL A 471 23.33 13.18 2.96
CA VAL A 471 22.67 14.26 2.24
C VAL A 471 22.60 15.49 3.14
N THR A 472 22.99 16.65 2.62
CA THR A 472 22.93 17.94 3.32
C THR A 472 22.58 19.03 2.31
N ALA A 473 22.16 20.21 2.77
CA ALA A 473 21.92 21.37 1.92
C ALA A 473 23.12 21.82 1.05
N THR A 474 24.34 21.32 1.32
CA THR A 474 25.52 21.64 0.51
C THR A 474 25.83 20.60 -0.57
N VAL A 475 25.12 19.47 -0.57
CA VAL A 475 25.24 18.43 -1.60
C VAL A 475 24.61 18.95 -2.88
N ASN A 476 25.27 18.73 -4.02
CA ASN A 476 24.76 19.15 -5.31
C ASN A 476 23.94 18.06 -5.97
N TYR A 477 24.41 16.81 -5.87
CA TYR A 477 23.80 15.68 -6.56
C TYR A 477 23.63 14.47 -5.62
N LEU A 478 22.49 13.80 -5.72
CA LEU A 478 22.28 12.47 -5.20
C LEU A 478 22.17 11.51 -6.38
N VAL A 479 23.18 10.65 -6.56
CA VAL A 479 23.07 9.52 -7.48
C VAL A 479 22.30 8.43 -6.75
N TYR A 480 21.14 8.06 -7.28
CA TYR A 480 20.20 7.17 -6.63
C TYR A 480 19.99 5.88 -7.43
N GLY A 481 19.71 4.82 -6.69
CA GLY A 481 19.21 3.54 -7.16
C GLY A 481 18.00 3.12 -6.32
N SER A 482 17.60 1.85 -6.40
CA SER A 482 16.46 1.35 -5.61
C SER A 482 16.77 1.35 -4.10
N GLY A 483 15.79 1.57 -3.24
CA GLY A 483 15.92 1.45 -1.78
C GLY A 483 16.84 2.50 -1.13
N VAL A 484 16.74 3.77 -1.55
CA VAL A 484 17.56 4.88 -1.01
C VAL A 484 17.36 5.14 0.48
N GLY A 485 16.13 4.93 0.99
CA GLY A 485 15.77 5.22 2.37
C GLY A 485 15.66 6.73 2.65
N ASP A 486 15.74 7.13 3.93
CA ASP A 486 15.53 8.52 4.40
C ASP A 486 16.43 9.59 3.73
N SER A 487 17.52 9.15 3.09
CA SER A 487 18.36 10.03 2.28
C SER A 487 17.58 10.67 1.12
N PHE A 488 16.56 9.98 0.58
CA PHE A 488 15.66 10.50 -0.45
C PHE A 488 14.83 11.67 0.07
N ARG A 489 14.10 11.50 1.18
CA ARG A 489 13.30 12.57 1.82
C ARG A 489 14.17 13.77 2.19
N THR A 490 15.37 13.51 2.70
CA THR A 490 16.35 14.57 3.02
C THR A 490 16.82 15.33 1.77
N ALA A 491 16.99 14.64 0.64
CA ALA A 491 17.39 15.24 -0.63
C ALA A 491 16.28 16.11 -1.23
N LEU A 492 15.04 15.65 -1.20
CA LEU A 492 13.85 16.43 -1.61
C LEU A 492 13.78 17.74 -0.80
N LYS A 493 13.83 17.65 0.52
CA LYS A 493 13.79 18.81 1.44
C LYS A 493 14.90 19.83 1.19
N HIS A 494 16.06 19.37 0.73
CA HIS A 494 17.21 20.23 0.46
C HIS A 494 17.32 20.65 -1.01
N HIS A 495 16.35 20.28 -1.85
CA HIS A 495 16.36 20.53 -3.29
C HIS A 495 17.67 20.06 -3.97
N VAL A 496 18.17 18.91 -3.52
CA VAL A 496 19.34 18.27 -4.14
C VAL A 496 18.93 17.68 -5.48
N THR A 497 19.78 17.84 -6.51
CA THR A 497 19.49 17.27 -7.82
C THR A 497 19.67 15.75 -7.80
N PHE A 498 18.64 15.01 -8.19
CA PHE A 498 18.69 13.56 -8.32
C PHE A 498 19.27 13.15 -9.67
N LEU A 499 20.08 12.09 -9.69
CA LEU A 499 20.63 11.49 -10.90
C LEU A 499 20.43 9.97 -10.85
N SER A 500 19.72 9.42 -11.83
CA SER A 500 19.73 7.97 -12.05
C SER A 500 21.13 7.53 -12.53
N ALA A 501 21.38 6.22 -12.57
CA ALA A 501 22.60 5.67 -13.14
C ALA A 501 22.83 6.13 -14.59
N ASP A 502 21.78 6.17 -15.42
CA ASP A 502 21.84 6.65 -16.81
C ASP A 502 22.20 8.14 -16.90
N TYR A 503 21.57 8.99 -16.06
CA TYR A 503 21.85 10.43 -16.07
C TYR A 503 23.26 10.74 -15.56
N PHE A 504 23.73 9.97 -14.58
CA PHE A 504 25.12 10.04 -14.13
C PHE A 504 26.08 9.63 -15.23
N GLU A 505 25.82 8.50 -15.90
CA GLU A 505 26.64 8.01 -17.00
C GLU A 505 26.79 9.06 -18.10
N ASP A 506 25.70 9.70 -18.52
CA ASP A 506 25.69 10.77 -19.52
C ASP A 506 26.55 11.99 -19.12
N MET A 507 26.74 12.23 -17.82
CA MET A 507 27.64 13.29 -17.32
C MET A 507 29.13 12.91 -17.38
N THR A 508 29.43 11.62 -17.51
CA THR A 508 30.80 11.07 -17.55
C THR A 508 31.28 10.71 -18.96
N ARG A 509 30.37 10.66 -19.93
CA ARG A 509 30.68 10.63 -21.36
C ARG A 509 31.28 11.97 -21.80
#